data_AF-A0A7S2VG87-F1
#
_entry.id   AF-A0A7S2VG87-F1
#
_cell.length_a   1.000
_cell.length_b   1.000
_cell.length_c   1.000
_cell.angle_alpha   90.00
_cell.angle_beta   90.00
_cell.angle_gamma   90.00
#
_symmetry.space_group_name_H-M   'P 1'
#
loop_
_entity.id
_entity.type
_entity.pdbx_description
1 polymer ?
#
loop_
_entity_poly.entity_id
_entity_poly.type
_entity_poly.pdbx_seq_one_letter_code
_entity_poly.pdbx_strand_id
1 'polypeptide(L)'
;AMATLAPLSAMGYLPVLRMPWADYPIGICCTALCTPVFFLALFRGRDLGRCVGCKGPMVFVDKACVHQTDETLKRAGIEHLGAFLNTSSSIVIVYTDIYLQKLWTVYEVASFLALHSTGGMYVIPTICPILVIATMSALYIGVTLGAIAAATLRCKYTFPVLISSCSCIGVSAFRSWSRSKAAIQVRLASFTVHRTLCACEEDRPAVCRNIAVMMRATDVVPFDSTDDEALAGFDDLVRTR
;
A
#
# COMPACT_ATOMS: atom_id res chain seq x y z
N ALA A 1 6.90 -23.22 -6.62
CA ALA A 1 7.12 -23.30 -8.08
C ALA A 1 8.60 -23.26 -8.46
N MET A 2 9.40 -22.27 -8.02
CA MET A 2 10.82 -22.18 -8.44
C MET A 2 11.70 -23.37 -7.99
N ALA A 3 11.44 -23.95 -6.80
CA ALA A 3 12.23 -25.07 -6.27
C ALA A 3 12.09 -26.38 -7.06
N THR A 4 11.01 -26.57 -7.83
CA THR A 4 10.76 -27.82 -8.59
C THR A 4 11.17 -27.72 -10.05
N LEU A 5 11.21 -26.52 -10.63
CA LEU A 5 11.51 -26.32 -12.06
C LEU A 5 13.01 -26.28 -12.38
N ALA A 6 13.85 -25.82 -11.43
CA ALA A 6 15.30 -25.79 -11.61
C ALA A 6 15.94 -27.19 -11.70
N PRO A 7 15.58 -28.18 -10.84
CA PRO A 7 16.07 -29.55 -10.97
C PRO A 7 15.64 -30.21 -12.29
N LEU A 8 14.40 -29.98 -12.75
CA LEU A 8 13.88 -30.53 -14.00
C LEU A 8 14.59 -29.95 -15.23
N SER A 9 15.00 -28.68 -15.20
CA SER A 9 15.88 -28.11 -16.23
C SER A 9 17.28 -28.70 -16.19
N ALA A 10 17.84 -28.91 -14.99
CA ALA A 10 19.17 -29.53 -14.83
C ALA A 10 19.21 -30.98 -15.31
N MET A 11 18.09 -31.72 -15.16
CA MET A 11 17.91 -33.08 -15.65
C MET A 11 17.58 -33.16 -17.15
N GLY A 12 17.46 -32.03 -17.85
CA GLY A 12 17.19 -31.98 -19.30
C GLY A 12 15.73 -32.23 -19.70
N TYR A 13 14.80 -32.31 -18.75
CA TYR A 13 13.37 -32.49 -19.03
C TYR A 13 12.68 -31.20 -19.50
N LEU A 14 13.30 -30.04 -19.30
CA LEU A 14 12.76 -28.74 -19.70
C LEU A 14 13.70 -28.02 -20.68
N PRO A 15 13.16 -27.30 -21.67
CA PRO A 15 13.98 -26.58 -22.65
C PRO A 15 14.78 -25.45 -21.98
N VAL A 16 16.09 -25.47 -22.24
CA VAL A 16 17.05 -24.46 -21.77
C VAL A 16 17.62 -23.68 -22.95
N LEU A 17 17.70 -22.36 -22.79
CA LEU A 17 18.31 -21.48 -23.78
C LEU A 17 19.74 -21.17 -23.37
N ARG A 18 20.70 -21.49 -24.25
CA ARG A 18 22.07 -21.00 -24.11
C ARG A 18 22.15 -19.61 -24.71
N MET A 19 22.28 -18.61 -23.84
CA MET A 19 22.40 -17.22 -24.28
C MET A 19 23.86 -16.88 -24.58
N PRO A 20 24.16 -16.08 -25.62
CA PRO A 20 25.55 -15.70 -25.94
C PRO A 20 26.27 -14.87 -24.87
N TRP A 21 25.54 -14.38 -23.87
CA TRP A 21 25.98 -13.46 -22.83
C TRP A 21 25.92 -14.07 -21.42
N ALA A 22 25.54 -15.34 -21.29
CA ALA A 22 25.50 -16.05 -20.02
C ALA A 22 26.22 -17.39 -20.15
N ASP A 23 27.16 -17.67 -19.24
CA ASP A 23 27.92 -18.94 -19.22
C ASP A 23 27.07 -20.13 -18.76
N TYR A 24 25.83 -19.88 -18.33
CA TYR A 24 24.90 -20.89 -17.85
C TYR A 24 23.60 -20.90 -18.68
N PRO A 25 22.99 -22.09 -18.89
CA PRO A 25 21.69 -22.20 -19.55
C PRO A 25 20.58 -21.55 -18.73
N ILE A 26 19.69 -20.82 -19.39
CA ILE A 26 18.53 -20.18 -18.76
C ILE A 26 17.27 -21.01 -19.05
N GLY A 27 16.53 -21.39 -18.01
CA GLY A 27 15.27 -22.14 -18.15
C GLY A 27 14.14 -21.24 -18.66
N ILE A 28 13.72 -21.44 -19.92
CA ILE A 28 12.71 -20.60 -20.58
C ILE A 28 11.36 -20.71 -19.86
N CYS A 29 10.98 -21.91 -19.42
CA CYS A 29 9.70 -22.15 -18.76
C CYS A 29 9.55 -21.38 -17.44
N CYS A 30 10.61 -21.25 -16.64
CA CYS A 30 10.57 -20.44 -15.41
C CYS A 30 10.29 -18.98 -15.73
N THR A 31 11.05 -18.41 -16.65
CA THR A 31 10.91 -17.00 -17.03
C THR A 31 9.55 -16.71 -17.67
N ALA A 32 9.06 -17.59 -18.55
CA ALA A 32 7.79 -17.43 -19.26
C ALA A 32 6.58 -17.64 -18.34
N LEU A 33 6.64 -18.56 -17.37
CA LEU A 33 5.48 -18.94 -16.55
C LEU A 33 5.43 -18.21 -15.21
N CYS A 34 6.56 -17.87 -14.60
CA CYS A 34 6.55 -17.29 -13.24
C CYS A 34 5.79 -15.97 -13.17
N THR A 35 6.00 -15.04 -14.10
CA THR A 35 5.34 -13.73 -14.07
C THR A 35 3.83 -13.82 -14.36
N PRO A 36 3.35 -14.53 -15.39
CA PRO A 36 1.91 -14.73 -15.59
C PRO A 36 1.24 -15.45 -14.42
N VAL A 37 1.88 -16.50 -13.87
CA VAL A 37 1.35 -17.20 -12.69
C VAL A 37 1.30 -16.26 -11.48
N PHE A 38 2.32 -15.42 -11.27
CA PHE A 38 2.31 -14.41 -10.23
C PHE A 38 1.16 -13.42 -10.42
N PHE A 39 0.91 -12.89 -11.63
CA PHE A 39 -0.21 -11.99 -11.89
C PHE A 39 -1.57 -12.68 -11.69
N LEU A 40 -1.71 -13.93 -12.14
CA LEU A 40 -2.91 -14.72 -11.88
C LEU A 40 -3.13 -14.89 -10.37
N ALA A 41 -2.09 -15.21 -9.61
CA ALA A 41 -2.17 -15.28 -8.15
C ALA A 41 -2.47 -13.92 -7.51
N LEU A 42 -1.89 -12.83 -8.02
CA LEU A 42 -2.12 -11.47 -7.50
C LEU A 42 -3.57 -11.02 -7.70
N PHE A 43 -4.13 -11.22 -8.90
CA PHE A 43 -5.47 -10.74 -9.24
C PHE A 43 -6.58 -11.72 -8.88
N ARG A 44 -6.32 -13.04 -8.91
CA ARG A 44 -7.33 -14.09 -8.70
C ARG A 44 -7.02 -15.03 -7.54
N GLY A 45 -5.88 -14.87 -6.86
CA GLY A 45 -5.49 -15.74 -5.76
C GLY A 45 -6.50 -15.74 -4.60
N ARG A 46 -7.17 -14.61 -4.35
CA ARG A 46 -8.26 -14.56 -3.37
C ARG A 46 -9.45 -15.43 -3.77
N ASP A 47 -9.85 -15.40 -5.04
CA ASP A 47 -10.97 -16.20 -5.55
C ASP A 47 -10.61 -17.69 -5.58
N LEU A 48 -9.39 -18.01 -6.03
CA LEU A 48 -8.85 -19.38 -5.99
C LEU A 48 -8.76 -19.91 -4.56
N GLY A 49 -8.33 -19.08 -3.62
CA GLY A 49 -8.31 -19.39 -2.19
C GLY A 49 -9.71 -19.71 -1.65
N ARG A 50 -10.73 -18.98 -2.07
CA ARG A 50 -12.13 -19.27 -1.70
C ARG A 50 -12.60 -20.61 -2.25
N CYS A 51 -12.21 -20.98 -3.48
CA CYS A 51 -12.54 -22.29 -4.06
C CYS A 51 -11.97 -23.47 -3.25
N VAL A 52 -10.86 -23.27 -2.54
CA VAL A 52 -10.22 -24.28 -1.69
C VAL A 52 -10.53 -24.10 -0.19
N GLY A 53 -11.49 -23.25 0.16
CA GLY A 53 -11.95 -23.05 1.54
C GLY A 53 -11.06 -22.13 2.40
N CYS A 54 -10.07 -21.46 1.83
CA CYS A 54 -9.25 -20.48 2.55
C CYS A 54 -10.07 -19.21 2.85
N LYS A 55 -10.23 -18.87 4.13
CA LYS A 55 -10.82 -17.62 4.57
C LYS A 55 -9.75 -16.53 4.61
N GLY A 56 -10.03 -15.40 3.96
CA GLY A 56 -9.17 -14.20 4.04
C GLY A 56 -9.39 -13.43 5.34
N PRO A 57 -8.57 -12.40 5.61
CA PRO A 57 -8.77 -11.52 6.75
C PRO A 57 -10.14 -10.83 6.66
N MET A 58 -10.78 -10.65 7.82
CA MET A 58 -11.93 -9.75 7.94
C MET A 58 -11.41 -8.33 7.87
N VAL A 59 -11.95 -7.55 6.95
CA VAL A 59 -11.54 -6.16 6.70
C VAL A 59 -12.74 -5.26 6.75
N PHE A 60 -12.63 -4.18 7.51
CA PHE A 60 -13.54 -3.05 7.45
C PHE A 60 -13.03 -2.10 6.38
N VAL A 61 -13.92 -1.68 5.48
CA VAL A 61 -13.60 -0.73 4.41
C VAL A 61 -14.64 0.36 4.48
N ASP A 62 -14.28 1.55 4.98
CA ASP A 62 -15.23 2.60 5.36
C ASP A 62 -16.26 2.87 4.25
N LYS A 63 -15.79 3.01 3.00
CA LYS A 63 -16.66 3.29 1.86
C LYS A 63 -17.65 2.17 1.51
N ALA A 64 -17.35 0.93 1.88
CA ALA A 64 -18.20 -0.23 1.64
C ALA A 64 -19.06 -0.59 2.86
N CYS A 65 -18.57 -0.32 4.08
CA CYS A 65 -19.21 -0.69 5.32
C CYS A 65 -20.11 0.42 5.90
N VAL A 66 -19.80 1.69 5.63
CA VAL A 66 -20.64 2.83 6.00
C VAL A 66 -21.63 3.10 4.86
N HIS A 67 -22.89 3.25 5.22
CA HIS A 67 -23.96 3.52 4.27
C HIS A 67 -23.72 4.87 3.56
N GLN A 68 -23.76 4.91 2.22
CA GLN A 68 -23.35 6.09 1.45
C GLN A 68 -24.52 7.00 1.04
N THR A 69 -25.77 6.50 1.04
CA THR A 69 -26.96 7.20 0.53
C THR A 69 -27.91 7.68 1.62
N ASP A 70 -28.18 6.84 2.61
CA ASP A 70 -28.95 7.20 3.81
C ASP A 70 -28.05 7.89 4.84
N GLU A 71 -28.29 9.18 5.06
CA GLU A 71 -27.52 10.01 6.01
C GLU A 71 -27.70 9.58 7.47
N THR A 72 -28.83 8.97 7.84
CA THR A 72 -29.05 8.50 9.23
C THR A 72 -28.18 7.28 9.53
N LEU A 73 -28.16 6.31 8.61
CA LEU A 73 -27.32 5.12 8.71
C LEU A 73 -25.83 5.46 8.54
N LYS A 74 -25.51 6.46 7.72
CA LYS A 74 -24.16 7.00 7.57
C LYS A 74 -23.67 7.60 8.89
N ARG A 75 -24.46 8.47 9.52
CA ARG A 75 -24.13 9.06 10.83
C ARG A 75 -23.96 7.98 11.89
N ALA A 76 -24.89 7.02 11.96
CA ALA A 76 -24.77 5.88 12.88
C ALA A 76 -23.49 5.08 12.61
N GLY A 77 -23.13 4.83 11.34
CA GLY A 77 -21.88 4.15 10.98
C GLY A 77 -20.63 4.91 11.40
N ILE A 78 -20.64 6.24 11.24
CA ILE A 78 -19.56 7.13 11.65
C ILE A 78 -19.39 7.15 13.18
N GLU A 79 -20.49 7.19 13.94
CA GLU A 79 -20.45 7.15 15.41
C GLU A 79 -19.80 5.87 15.95
N HIS A 80 -19.89 4.77 15.21
CA HIS A 80 -19.29 3.48 15.59
C HIS A 80 -17.85 3.30 15.09
N LEU A 81 -17.29 4.24 14.32
CA LEU A 81 -15.96 4.10 13.72
C LEU A 81 -14.86 3.93 14.78
N GLY A 82 -14.96 4.63 15.91
CA GLY A 82 -14.02 4.48 17.03
C GLY A 82 -13.99 3.07 17.60
N ALA A 83 -15.14 2.39 17.67
CA ALA A 83 -15.22 1.00 18.13
C ALA A 83 -14.56 0.02 17.14
N PHE A 84 -14.69 0.27 15.84
CA PHE A 84 -13.98 -0.50 14.82
C PHE A 84 -12.46 -0.31 14.92
N LEU A 85 -11.99 0.92 15.11
CA LEU A 85 -10.56 1.20 15.29
C LEU A 85 -10.00 0.52 16.55
N ASN A 86 -10.74 0.56 17.66
CA ASN A 86 -10.33 -0.10 18.91
C ASN A 86 -10.25 -1.63 18.78
N THR A 87 -11.15 -2.24 18.02
CA THR A 87 -11.19 -3.71 17.82
C THR A 87 -10.29 -4.21 16.70
N SER A 88 -9.75 -3.32 15.87
CA SER A 88 -8.90 -3.66 14.74
C SER A 88 -7.46 -3.93 15.18
N SER A 89 -6.88 -5.06 14.77
CA SER A 89 -5.47 -5.37 15.05
C SER A 89 -4.48 -4.61 14.16
N SER A 90 -4.95 -4.08 13.03
CA SER A 90 -4.12 -3.41 12.03
C SER A 90 -4.95 -2.46 11.17
N ILE A 91 -4.32 -1.40 10.68
CA ILE A 91 -4.91 -0.45 9.73
C ILE A 91 -4.05 -0.35 8.48
N VAL A 92 -4.69 -0.34 7.30
CA VAL A 92 -4.02 -0.14 6.01
C VAL A 92 -4.47 1.18 5.42
N ILE A 93 -3.55 2.13 5.35
CA ILE A 93 -3.78 3.48 4.84
C ILE A 93 -3.34 3.53 3.37
N VAL A 94 -4.31 3.70 2.47
CA VAL A 94 -4.04 3.93 1.05
C VAL A 94 -3.75 5.42 0.84
N TYR A 95 -2.46 5.76 0.92
CA TYR A 95 -2.01 7.15 1.02
C TYR A 95 -2.08 7.89 -0.31
N THR A 96 -2.59 9.12 -0.24
CA THR A 96 -2.54 10.16 -1.27
C THR A 96 -2.13 11.49 -0.65
N ASP A 97 -1.68 12.47 -1.44
CA ASP A 97 -1.25 13.77 -0.91
C ASP A 97 -2.37 14.56 -0.19
N ILE A 98 -3.63 14.23 -0.47
CA ILE A 98 -4.82 14.79 0.17
C ILE A 98 -5.28 14.01 1.41
N TYR A 99 -4.68 12.84 1.69
CA TYR A 99 -5.13 11.97 2.78
C TYR A 99 -4.96 12.63 4.14
N LEU A 100 -3.80 13.25 4.42
CA LEU A 100 -3.57 13.96 5.69
C LEU A 100 -4.16 15.37 5.71
N GLN A 101 -4.81 15.79 4.63
CA GLN A 101 -5.51 17.07 4.58
C GLN A 101 -6.97 16.91 5.00
N LYS A 102 -7.52 15.70 5.03
CA LYS A 102 -8.92 15.47 5.36
C LYS A 102 -9.09 15.18 6.85
N LEU A 103 -10.06 15.83 7.49
CA LEU A 103 -10.27 15.74 8.94
C LEU A 103 -10.53 14.31 9.41
N TRP A 104 -11.47 13.61 8.76
CA TRP A 104 -11.84 12.23 9.11
C TRP A 104 -10.70 11.22 9.00
N THR A 105 -9.92 11.28 7.94
CA THR A 105 -8.78 10.37 7.75
C THR A 105 -7.67 10.63 8.75
N VAL A 106 -7.43 11.88 9.14
CA VAL A 106 -6.46 12.20 10.20
C VAL A 106 -6.98 11.71 11.55
N TYR A 107 -8.27 11.91 11.83
CA TYR A 107 -8.92 11.35 13.01
C TYR A 107 -8.71 9.83 13.09
N GLU A 108 -8.96 9.08 12.02
CA GLU A 108 -8.76 7.61 11.98
C GLU A 108 -7.32 7.20 12.31
N VAL A 109 -6.34 7.82 11.64
CA VAL A 109 -4.91 7.51 11.82
C VAL A 109 -4.47 7.78 13.23
N ALA A 110 -4.78 8.97 13.75
CA ALA A 110 -4.34 9.37 15.08
C ALA A 110 -5.09 8.61 16.18
N SER A 111 -6.38 8.30 15.97
CA SER A 111 -7.13 7.42 16.87
C SER A 111 -6.52 6.03 16.94
N PHE A 112 -6.14 5.47 15.79
CA PHE A 112 -5.46 4.19 15.75
C PHE A 112 -4.11 4.24 16.47
N LEU A 113 -3.31 5.31 16.30
CA LEU A 113 -2.02 5.48 16.98
C LEU A 113 -2.14 5.71 18.49
N ALA A 114 -3.26 6.29 18.94
CA ALA A 114 -3.53 6.49 20.36
C ALA A 114 -3.97 5.19 21.05
N LEU A 115 -4.67 4.31 20.32
CA LEU A 115 -5.18 3.03 20.84
C LEU A 115 -4.18 1.88 20.66
N HIS A 116 -3.31 1.95 19.64
CA HIS A 116 -2.43 0.86 19.25
C HIS A 116 -0.99 1.33 19.05
N SER A 117 -0.04 0.41 19.27
CA SER A 117 1.35 0.65 18.88
C SER A 117 1.50 0.73 17.35
N THR A 118 2.54 1.43 16.87
CA THR A 118 2.79 1.68 15.44
C THR A 118 2.98 0.41 14.60
N GLY A 119 3.21 -0.76 15.21
CA GLY A 119 3.46 -2.03 14.51
C GLY A 119 2.29 -2.53 13.66
N GLY A 120 1.05 -2.10 13.94
CA GLY A 120 -0.15 -2.47 13.18
C GLY A 120 -0.52 -1.52 12.05
N MET A 121 0.25 -0.45 11.82
CA MET A 121 -0.07 0.57 10.83
C MET A 121 0.73 0.37 9.54
N TYR A 122 0.02 0.18 8.42
CA TYR A 122 0.63 0.02 7.09
C TYR A 122 0.23 1.17 6.17
N VAL A 123 1.20 1.99 5.75
CA VAL A 123 0.97 3.10 4.82
C VAL A 123 1.42 2.68 3.42
N ILE A 124 0.47 2.57 2.49
CA ILE A 124 0.70 2.17 1.10
C ILE A 124 0.35 3.34 0.17
N PRO A 125 1.34 3.99 -0.46
CA PRO A 125 1.07 5.00 -1.48
C PRO A 125 0.34 4.40 -2.68
N THR A 126 -0.65 5.10 -3.23
CA THR A 126 -1.41 4.65 -4.41
C THR A 126 -0.54 4.39 -5.65
N ILE A 127 0.59 5.09 -5.78
CA ILE A 127 1.53 4.89 -6.89
C ILE A 127 2.34 3.59 -6.76
N CYS A 128 2.53 3.06 -5.55
CA CYS A 128 3.43 1.94 -5.30
C CYS A 128 2.97 0.63 -5.99
N PRO A 129 1.71 0.18 -5.85
CA PRO A 129 1.22 -1.00 -6.58
C PRO A 129 1.32 -0.86 -8.10
N ILE A 130 1.00 0.33 -8.63
CA ILE A 130 1.07 0.62 -10.07
C ILE A 130 2.51 0.51 -10.56
N LEU A 131 3.46 1.10 -9.84
CA LEU A 131 4.89 1.06 -10.15
C LEU A 131 5.43 -0.37 -10.12
N VAL A 132 5.06 -1.16 -9.12
CA VAL A 132 5.46 -2.57 -9.02
C VAL A 132 4.92 -3.37 -10.21
N ILE A 133 3.62 -3.28 -10.49
CA ILE A 133 2.99 -3.99 -11.61
C ILE A 133 3.61 -3.56 -12.95
N ALA A 134 3.78 -2.25 -13.17
CA ALA A 134 4.36 -1.71 -14.39
C ALA A 134 5.82 -2.15 -14.57
N THR A 135 6.63 -2.11 -13.51
CA THR A 135 8.04 -2.52 -13.56
C THR A 135 8.17 -4.01 -13.80
N MET A 136 7.38 -4.85 -13.11
CA MET A 136 7.37 -6.30 -13.34
C MET A 136 6.92 -6.65 -14.75
N SER A 137 5.91 -5.95 -15.27
CA SER A 137 5.42 -6.15 -16.65
C SER A 137 6.47 -5.74 -17.67
N ALA A 138 7.11 -4.58 -17.49
CA ALA A 138 8.17 -4.09 -18.37
C ALA A 138 9.38 -5.02 -18.38
N LEU A 139 9.82 -5.50 -17.20
CA LEU A 139 10.91 -6.47 -17.10
C LEU A 139 10.57 -7.79 -17.80
N TYR A 140 9.35 -8.30 -17.60
CA TYR A 140 8.90 -9.53 -18.27
C TYR A 140 8.87 -9.39 -19.80
N ILE A 141 8.29 -8.29 -20.30
CA ILE A 141 8.25 -7.99 -21.74
C ILE A 141 9.67 -7.85 -22.29
N GLY A 142 10.53 -7.08 -21.61
CA GLY A 142 11.91 -6.85 -22.04
C GLY A 142 12.73 -8.15 -22.11
N VAL A 143 12.62 -9.00 -21.10
CA VAL A 143 13.28 -10.31 -21.07
C VAL A 143 12.76 -11.23 -22.18
N THR A 144 11.43 -11.27 -22.38
CA THR A 144 10.81 -12.12 -23.40
C THR A 144 11.17 -11.67 -24.81
N LEU A 145 11.08 -10.37 -25.10
CA LEU A 145 11.48 -9.79 -26.39
C LEU A 145 12.98 -9.94 -26.63
N GLY A 146 13.80 -9.75 -25.60
CA GLY A 146 15.24 -9.97 -25.67
C GLY A 146 15.59 -11.42 -26.01
N ALA A 147 14.90 -12.39 -25.41
CA ALA A 147 15.08 -13.80 -25.72
C ALA A 147 14.66 -14.15 -27.15
N ILE A 148 13.50 -13.63 -27.61
CA ILE A 148 13.03 -13.82 -28.99
C ILE A 148 14.04 -13.21 -29.98
N ALA A 149 14.47 -11.97 -29.75
CA ALA A 149 15.43 -11.27 -30.62
C ALA A 149 16.80 -11.95 -30.63
N ALA A 150 17.27 -12.49 -29.50
CA ALA A 150 18.51 -13.27 -29.46
C ALA A 150 18.39 -14.55 -30.29
N ALA A 151 17.24 -15.22 -30.25
CA ALA A 151 16.98 -16.43 -31.02
C ALA A 151 16.82 -16.16 -32.53
N THR A 152 16.18 -15.06 -32.92
CA THR A 152 15.87 -14.76 -34.34
C THR A 152 16.91 -13.87 -35.03
N LEU A 153 17.34 -12.80 -34.37
CA LEU A 153 18.20 -11.75 -34.96
C LEU A 153 19.68 -11.90 -34.59
N ARG A 154 20.03 -12.85 -33.71
CA ARG A 154 21.41 -13.07 -33.18
C ARG A 154 22.06 -11.81 -32.58
N CYS A 155 21.26 -10.83 -32.17
CA CYS A 155 21.75 -9.57 -31.61
C CYS A 155 22.07 -9.74 -30.13
N LYS A 156 23.35 -9.58 -29.75
CA LYS A 156 23.84 -9.85 -28.38
C LYS A 156 23.52 -8.75 -27.37
N TYR A 157 23.24 -7.53 -27.82
CA TYR A 157 23.14 -6.34 -26.96
C TYR A 157 21.69 -5.92 -26.63
N THR A 158 20.68 -6.53 -27.23
CA THR A 158 19.26 -6.18 -26.99
C THR A 158 18.85 -6.39 -25.54
N PHE A 159 19.26 -7.52 -24.95
CA PHE A 159 18.93 -7.89 -23.58
C PHE A 159 19.49 -6.93 -22.50
N PRO A 160 20.82 -6.64 -22.45
CA PRO A 160 21.37 -5.73 -21.45
C PRO A 160 20.86 -4.29 -21.56
N VAL A 161 20.58 -3.81 -22.79
CA VAL A 161 20.01 -2.47 -23.01
C VAL A 161 18.59 -2.37 -22.44
N LEU A 162 17.74 -3.38 -22.68
CA LEU A 162 16.38 -3.41 -22.15
C LEU A 162 16.36 -3.47 -20.62
N ILE A 163 17.17 -4.34 -20.00
CA ILE A 163 17.26 -4.45 -18.53
C ILE A 163 17.75 -3.14 -17.91
N SER A 164 18.79 -2.54 -18.49
CA SER A 164 19.33 -1.27 -17.99
C SER A 164 18.28 -0.17 -18.05
N SER A 165 17.52 -0.09 -19.14
CA SER A 165 16.44 0.88 -19.32
C SER A 165 15.32 0.70 -18.29
N CYS A 166 14.84 -0.54 -18.08
CA CYS A 166 13.84 -0.83 -17.06
C CYS A 166 14.34 -0.51 -15.64
N SER A 167 15.62 -0.79 -15.37
CA SER A 167 16.24 -0.49 -14.07
C SER A 167 16.34 1.02 -13.82
N CYS A 168 16.71 1.82 -14.82
CA CYS A 168 16.73 3.28 -14.72
C CYS A 168 15.34 3.87 -14.45
N ILE A 169 14.30 3.34 -15.10
CA ILE A 169 12.90 3.75 -14.85
C ILE A 169 12.51 3.40 -13.41
N GLY A 170 12.78 2.16 -12.97
CA GLY A 170 12.52 1.71 -11.61
C GLY A 170 13.17 2.62 -10.58
N VAL A 171 14.47 2.89 -10.73
CA VAL A 171 15.23 3.81 -9.85
C VAL A 171 14.61 5.20 -9.84
N SER A 172 14.26 5.76 -11.00
CA SER A 172 13.65 7.08 -11.11
C SER A 172 12.32 7.16 -10.36
N ALA A 173 11.52 6.10 -10.47
CA ALA A 173 10.23 5.99 -9.82
C ALA A 173 10.37 5.81 -8.29
N PHE A 174 11.33 4.99 -7.83
CA PHE A 174 11.69 4.87 -6.41
C PHE A 174 12.21 6.20 -5.82
N ARG A 175 13.02 6.94 -6.58
CA ARG A 175 13.48 8.29 -6.15
C ARG A 175 12.31 9.26 -6.07
N SER A 176 11.38 9.21 -7.01
CA SER A 176 10.16 10.02 -6.96
C SER A 176 9.35 9.71 -5.71
N TRP A 177 9.15 8.42 -5.41
CA TRP A 177 8.47 7.99 -4.20
C TRP A 177 9.19 8.42 -2.92
N SER A 178 10.53 8.30 -2.87
CA SER A 178 11.32 8.78 -1.73
C SER A 178 11.14 10.29 -1.50
N ARG A 179 11.03 11.09 -2.57
CA ARG A 179 10.73 12.52 -2.48
C ARG A 179 9.31 12.77 -1.98
N SER A 180 8.33 12.02 -2.47
CA SER A 180 6.96 12.09 -1.96
C SER A 180 6.94 11.79 -0.46
N LYS A 181 7.64 10.75 0.01
CA LYS A 181 7.75 10.42 1.44
C LYS A 181 8.33 11.58 2.26
N ALA A 182 9.38 12.23 1.77
CA ALA A 182 9.95 13.42 2.44
C ALA A 182 8.93 14.57 2.51
N ALA A 183 8.15 14.80 1.45
CA ALA A 183 7.10 15.81 1.44
C ALA A 183 5.97 15.51 2.45
N ILE A 184 5.68 14.23 2.72
CA ILE A 184 4.74 13.82 3.78
C ILE A 184 5.24 14.29 5.14
N GLN A 185 6.51 14.02 5.45
CA GLN A 185 7.10 14.40 6.74
C GLN A 185 7.07 15.92 6.96
N VAL A 186 7.37 16.70 5.92
CA VAL A 186 7.28 18.17 5.99
C VAL A 186 5.85 18.63 6.28
N ARG A 187 4.84 18.02 5.66
CA ARG A 187 3.43 18.38 5.90
C ARG A 187 2.95 17.99 7.30
N LEU A 188 3.39 16.83 7.79
CA LEU A 188 3.10 16.37 9.15
C LEU A 188 3.69 17.31 10.19
N ALA A 189 4.90 17.82 9.98
CA ALA A 189 5.55 18.76 10.89
C ALA A 189 4.75 20.07 11.09
N SER A 190 4.03 20.53 10.06
CA SER A 190 3.16 21.71 10.13
C SER A 190 1.67 21.39 10.30
N PHE A 191 1.34 20.15 10.67
CA PHE A 191 -0.04 19.69 10.77
C PHE A 191 -0.82 20.47 11.83
N THR A 192 -2.08 20.79 11.56
CA THR A 192 -3.04 21.22 12.59
C THR A 192 -4.46 20.82 12.22
N VAL A 193 -5.20 20.30 13.19
CA VAL A 193 -6.59 19.85 13.06
C VAL A 193 -7.52 20.95 12.55
N HIS A 194 -7.26 22.22 12.88
CA HIS A 194 -8.09 23.33 12.43
C HIS A 194 -7.95 23.63 10.94
N ARG A 195 -6.82 23.28 10.32
CA ARG A 195 -6.56 23.53 8.89
C ARG A 195 -6.89 22.35 8.00
N THR A 196 -7.35 21.22 8.54
CA THR A 196 -7.78 20.09 7.73
C THR A 196 -9.08 20.42 7.00
N LEU A 197 -9.19 20.01 5.76
CA LEU A 197 -10.41 20.02 4.95
C LEU A 197 -11.45 19.08 5.57
N CYS A 198 -12.66 19.59 5.80
CA CYS A 198 -13.80 18.74 6.10
C CYS A 198 -14.67 18.61 4.85
N ALA A 199 -15.14 17.39 4.55
CA ALA A 199 -16.08 17.20 3.44
C ALA A 199 -17.45 17.85 3.75
N CYS A 200 -17.84 17.82 5.03
CA CYS A 200 -19.02 18.48 5.57
C CYS A 200 -18.59 19.28 6.81
N GLU A 201 -18.55 20.60 6.72
CA GLU A 201 -18.09 21.45 7.84
C GLU A 201 -18.96 21.32 9.10
N GLU A 202 -20.22 20.89 8.95
CA GLU A 202 -21.11 20.60 10.08
C GLU A 202 -20.61 19.45 10.96
N ASP A 203 -19.80 18.54 10.41
CA ASP A 203 -19.24 17.41 11.17
C ASP A 203 -18.02 17.83 12.02
N ARG A 204 -17.38 18.95 11.72
CA ARG A 204 -16.13 19.35 12.38
C ARG A 204 -16.25 19.43 13.90
N PRO A 205 -17.27 20.07 14.50
CA PRO A 205 -17.40 20.13 15.95
C PRO A 205 -17.52 18.74 16.59
N ALA A 206 -18.23 17.82 15.93
CA ALA A 206 -18.39 16.45 16.42
C ALA A 206 -17.06 15.69 16.37
N VAL A 207 -16.31 15.80 15.27
CA VAL A 207 -14.98 15.17 15.16
C VAL A 207 -14.01 15.75 16.18
N CYS A 208 -13.93 17.07 16.31
CA CYS A 208 -13.06 17.73 17.28
C CYS A 208 -13.40 17.30 18.71
N ARG A 209 -14.68 17.20 19.06
CA ARG A 209 -15.11 16.69 20.36
C ARG A 209 -14.67 15.24 20.57
N ASN A 210 -14.82 14.39 19.56
CA ASN A 210 -14.38 12.98 19.65
C ASN A 210 -12.87 12.87 19.83
N ILE A 211 -12.09 13.70 19.12
CA ILE A 211 -10.64 13.81 19.32
C ILE A 211 -10.33 14.21 20.77
N ALA A 212 -10.97 15.25 21.28
CA ALA A 212 -10.71 15.75 22.62
C ALA A 212 -11.05 14.70 23.70
N VAL A 213 -12.20 14.03 23.58
CA VAL A 213 -12.60 12.93 24.45
C VAL A 213 -11.58 11.79 24.40
N MET A 214 -11.12 11.42 23.21
CA MET A 214 -10.15 10.35 23.04
C MET A 214 -8.79 10.71 23.65
N MET A 215 -8.26 11.92 23.43
CA MET A 215 -6.98 12.34 23.98
C MET A 215 -6.97 12.32 25.51
N ARG A 216 -8.10 12.68 26.14
CA ARG A 216 -8.30 12.53 27.58
C ARG A 216 -8.41 11.07 28.01
N ALA A 217 -9.11 10.23 27.23
CA ALA A 217 -9.30 8.82 27.56
C ALA A 217 -8.03 7.96 27.40
N THR A 218 -7.09 8.39 26.57
CA THR A 218 -5.79 7.72 26.36
C THR A 218 -4.66 8.30 27.20
N ASP A 219 -4.98 9.17 28.17
CA ASP A 219 -4.03 9.86 29.06
C ASP A 219 -2.92 10.62 28.30
N VAL A 220 -3.18 11.05 27.05
CA VAL A 220 -2.26 11.91 26.29
C VAL A 220 -2.27 13.34 26.85
N VAL A 221 -3.42 13.77 27.37
CA VAL A 221 -3.61 15.03 28.10
C VAL A 221 -4.36 14.77 29.41
N PRO A 222 -4.25 15.66 30.43
CA PRO A 222 -5.03 15.56 31.65
C PRO A 222 -6.55 15.47 31.41
N PHE A 223 -7.26 14.72 32.26
CA PHE A 223 -8.71 14.51 32.11
C PHE A 223 -9.53 15.80 32.24
N ASP A 224 -9.04 16.79 32.98
CA ASP A 224 -9.65 18.10 33.17
C ASP A 224 -9.28 19.13 32.09
N SER A 225 -8.44 18.74 31.10
CA SER A 225 -8.06 19.61 30.00
C SER A 225 -9.25 20.03 29.14
N THR A 226 -9.20 21.29 28.71
CA THR A 226 -10.19 21.85 27.78
C THR A 226 -10.14 21.15 26.42
N ASP A 227 -11.21 21.27 25.62
CA ASP A 227 -11.21 20.68 24.28
C ASP A 227 -10.08 21.27 23.41
N ASP A 228 -9.76 22.55 23.55
CA ASP A 228 -8.67 23.19 22.81
C ASP A 228 -7.28 22.66 23.21
N GLU A 229 -7.05 22.43 24.51
CA GLU A 229 -5.82 21.79 25.00
C GLU A 229 -5.69 20.35 24.50
N ALA A 230 -6.80 19.60 24.49
CA ALA A 230 -6.82 18.25 23.97
C ALA A 230 -6.55 18.19 22.46
N LEU A 231 -7.10 19.14 21.69
CA LEU A 231 -6.80 19.29 20.26
C LEU A 231 -5.35 19.71 20.02
N ALA A 232 -4.76 20.55 20.87
CA ALA A 232 -3.35 20.89 20.80
C ALA A 232 -2.44 19.68 21.11
N GLY A 233 -2.80 18.87 22.11
CA GLY A 233 -2.11 17.61 22.41
C GLY A 233 -2.21 16.61 21.25
N PHE A 234 -3.35 16.55 20.58
CA PHE A 234 -3.53 15.76 19.36
C PHE A 234 -2.62 16.24 18.21
N ASP A 235 -2.55 17.55 17.97
CA ASP A 235 -1.65 18.13 16.98
C ASP A 235 -0.19 17.75 17.25
N ASP A 236 0.24 17.77 18.52
CA ASP A 236 1.59 17.35 18.91
C ASP A 236 1.82 15.85 18.69
N LEU A 237 0.84 15.01 19.05
CA LEU A 237 0.90 13.56 18.81
C LEU A 237 1.08 13.24 17.32
N VAL A 238 0.36 13.91 16.43
CA VAL A 238 0.45 13.71 14.97
C VAL A 238 1.79 14.20 14.41
N ARG A 239 2.38 15.26 14.99
CA ARG A 239 3.67 15.79 14.54
C ARG A 239 4.85 14.93 14.97
N THR A 240 4.72 14.20 16.08
CA THR A 240 5.83 13.46 16.71
C THR A 240 5.89 11.98 16.32
N ARG A 241 4.80 11.39 15.83
CA ARG A 241 4.69 9.97 15.46
C ARG A 241 4.92 9.71 13.97
#